data_AF-A0A1R1DGS2-F1
#
_entry.id   AF-A0A1R1DGS2-F1
#
_cell.length_a   1.000
_cell.length_b   1.000
_cell.length_c   1.000
_cell.angle_alpha   90.00
_cell.angle_beta   90.00
_cell.angle_gamma   90.00
#
_symmetry.space_group_name_H-M   'P 1'
#
loop_
_entity.id
_entity.type
_entity.pdbx_description
1 polymer ?
#
loop_
_entity_poly.entity_id
_entity_poly.type
_entity_poly.pdbx_seq_one_letter_code
_entity_poly.pdbx_strand_id
1 'polypeptide(L)'
;MTIQDIKRYTKMIIDAAKKMGFTVQRYDAYSTNSVYLKLDYGVSNSIRISDHKGKKHLSYRFNLLTNLDKGYVSNGEHLRNYYSPADFEKLLHDIQVNRDNLISRYGEVGYKNFMNKNKFENANKKGFWSQAKLV
;
A
#
# COMPACT_ATOMS: atom_id res chain seq x y z
N MET A 1 -2.45 -22.16 -4.25
CA MET A 1 -2.76 -20.73 -4.45
C MET A 1 -1.72 -20.15 -5.40
N THR A 2 -2.13 -19.45 -6.45
CA THR A 2 -1.28 -19.17 -7.62
C THR A 2 -0.97 -17.67 -7.75
N ILE A 3 0.02 -17.30 -8.57
CA ILE A 3 0.33 -15.93 -9.01
C ILE A 3 -0.92 -15.15 -9.46
N GLN A 4 -1.97 -15.86 -9.88
CA GLN A 4 -3.23 -15.29 -10.34
C GLN A 4 -3.99 -14.54 -9.22
N ASP A 5 -3.88 -14.97 -7.96
CA ASP A 5 -4.55 -14.32 -6.83
C ASP A 5 -3.96 -12.94 -6.53
N ILE A 6 -2.63 -12.81 -6.52
CA ILE A 6 -1.97 -11.51 -6.28
C ILE A 6 -2.33 -10.52 -7.39
N LYS A 7 -2.34 -10.96 -8.66
CA LYS A 7 -2.75 -10.10 -9.78
C LYS A 7 -4.20 -9.64 -9.63
N ARG A 8 -5.11 -10.55 -9.26
CA ARG A 8 -6.53 -10.25 -9.03
C ARG A 8 -6.70 -9.22 -7.92
N TYR A 9 -6.16 -9.47 -6.73
CA TYR A 9 -6.29 -8.55 -5.59
C TYR A 9 -5.61 -7.21 -5.85
N THR A 10 -4.44 -7.21 -6.50
CA THR A 10 -3.78 -5.97 -6.92
C THR A 10 -4.70 -5.12 -7.78
N LYS A 11 -5.35 -5.71 -8.80
CA LYS A 11 -6.30 -5.00 -9.65
C LYS A 11 -7.48 -4.45 -8.85
N MET A 12 -8.09 -5.27 -8.00
CA MET A 12 -9.24 -4.86 -7.19
C MET A 12 -8.90 -3.70 -6.26
N ILE A 13 -7.72 -3.73 -5.60
CA ILE A 13 -7.26 -2.65 -4.72
C ILE A 13 -7.01 -1.37 -5.50
N ILE A 14 -6.34 -1.44 -6.66
CA ILE A 14 -6.06 -0.26 -7.50
C ILE A 14 -7.38 0.37 -7.96
N ASP A 15 -8.32 -0.43 -8.47
CA ASP A 15 -9.61 0.06 -8.95
C ASP A 15 -10.42 0.71 -7.82
N ALA A 16 -10.45 0.11 -6.62
CA ALA A 16 -11.11 0.69 -5.45
C ALA A 16 -10.42 1.98 -4.96
N ALA A 17 -9.09 1.98 -4.82
CA ALA A 17 -8.33 3.14 -4.38
C ALA A 17 -8.51 4.34 -5.34
N LYS A 18 -8.52 4.10 -6.65
CA LYS A 18 -8.81 5.16 -7.62
C LYS A 18 -10.21 5.74 -7.48
N LYS A 19 -11.22 4.88 -7.27
CA LYS A 19 -12.60 5.34 -7.01
C LYS A 19 -12.70 6.18 -5.73
N MET A 20 -11.90 5.86 -4.73
CA MET A 20 -11.74 6.65 -3.49
C MET A 20 -10.89 7.93 -3.68
N GLY A 21 -10.37 8.17 -4.88
CA GLY A 21 -9.62 9.38 -5.22
C GLY A 21 -8.13 9.36 -4.86
N PHE A 22 -7.54 8.19 -4.61
CA PHE A 22 -6.10 8.05 -4.40
C PHE A 22 -5.32 8.13 -5.71
N THR A 23 -4.13 8.74 -5.65
CA THR A 23 -3.07 8.51 -6.64
C THR A 23 -2.33 7.22 -6.28
N VAL A 24 -2.17 6.30 -7.23
CA VAL A 24 -1.57 4.98 -6.95
C VAL A 24 -0.31 4.78 -7.79
N GLN A 25 0.78 4.42 -7.13
CA GLN A 25 2.03 4.01 -7.77
C GLN A 25 2.23 2.53 -7.52
N ARG A 26 2.53 1.77 -8.57
CA ARG A 26 2.71 0.31 -8.51
C ARG A 26 4.13 -0.10 -8.87
N TYR A 27 4.70 -0.98 -8.07
CA TYR A 27 5.94 -1.67 -8.36
C TYR A 27 5.77 -3.18 -8.14
N ASP A 28 6.13 -3.97 -9.16
CA ASP A 28 6.12 -5.43 -9.08
C ASP A 28 7.53 -5.91 -8.75
N ALA A 29 7.67 -6.75 -7.73
CA ALA A 29 8.97 -7.22 -7.30
C ALA A 29 9.60 -8.14 -8.36
N TYR A 30 10.91 -7.96 -8.60
CA TYR A 30 11.63 -8.81 -9.55
C TYR A 30 11.83 -10.26 -9.07
N SER A 31 12.18 -10.43 -7.79
CA SER A 31 12.64 -11.73 -7.23
C SER A 31 11.64 -12.41 -6.30
N THR A 32 10.50 -11.78 -6.03
CA THR A 32 9.48 -12.34 -5.13
C THR A 32 8.10 -12.18 -5.75
N ASN A 33 7.16 -13.02 -5.33
CA ASN A 33 5.77 -12.87 -5.71
C ASN A 33 5.10 -11.78 -4.84
N SER A 34 5.45 -10.52 -5.11
CA SER A 34 4.95 -9.36 -4.37
C SER A 34 4.66 -8.20 -5.30
N VAL A 35 3.56 -7.52 -5.03
CA VAL A 35 3.24 -6.21 -5.60
C VAL A 35 3.22 -5.19 -4.48
N TYR A 36 3.81 -4.02 -4.74
CA TYR A 36 3.86 -2.90 -3.82
C TYR A 36 3.11 -1.71 -4.41
N LEU A 37 2.21 -1.15 -3.62
CA LEU A 37 1.47 0.06 -3.96
C LEU A 37 1.87 1.18 -3.00
N LYS A 38 2.17 2.37 -3.52
CA LYS A 38 2.22 3.60 -2.73
C LYS A 38 0.98 4.44 -3.03
N LEU A 39 0.31 4.86 -1.97
CA LEU A 39 -0.87 5.70 -2.04
C LEU A 39 -0.47 7.16 -1.83
N ASP A 40 -0.94 8.05 -2.69
CA ASP A 40 -0.73 9.48 -2.62
C ASP A 40 0.75 9.84 -2.43
N TYR A 41 1.60 9.31 -3.31
CA TYR A 41 3.07 9.46 -3.22
C TYR A 41 3.61 9.04 -1.84
N GLY A 42 3.04 7.98 -1.26
CA GLY A 42 3.43 7.42 0.02
C GLY A 42 2.93 8.19 1.25
N VAL A 43 2.20 9.30 1.09
CA VAL A 43 1.61 10.04 2.21
C VAL A 43 0.57 9.18 2.93
N SER A 44 -0.31 8.50 2.19
CA SER A 44 -1.23 7.50 2.78
C SER A 44 -0.62 6.10 2.88
N ASN A 45 0.69 6.06 3.18
CA ASN A 45 1.49 4.85 3.32
C ASN A 45 1.47 3.92 2.08
N SER A 46 1.69 2.63 2.29
CA SER A 46 1.92 1.64 1.24
C SER A 46 1.19 0.35 1.55
N ILE A 47 0.76 -0.34 0.50
CA ILE A 47 0.13 -1.67 0.55
C ILE A 47 1.09 -2.66 -0.09
N ARG A 48 1.36 -3.78 0.59
CA ARG A 48 2.00 -4.94 -0.02
C ARG A 48 0.98 -6.04 -0.24
N ILE A 49 0.98 -6.62 -1.44
CA ILE A 49 0.21 -7.81 -1.78
C ILE A 49 1.22 -8.92 -2.06
N SER A 50 1.19 -10.02 -1.32
CA SER A 50 2.13 -11.12 -1.48
C SER A 50 1.54 -12.46 -1.01
N ASP A 51 2.22 -13.56 -1.30
CA ASP A 51 1.92 -14.92 -0.82
C ASP A 51 2.87 -15.36 0.30
N HIS A 52 3.56 -14.40 0.93
CA HIS A 52 4.53 -14.66 1.99
C HIS A 52 4.66 -13.44 2.91
N LYS A 53 5.11 -13.68 4.15
CA LYS A 53 5.22 -12.66 5.21
C LYS A 53 6.29 -11.59 4.95
N GLY A 54 7.24 -11.85 4.04
CA GLY A 54 8.34 -10.95 3.70
C GLY A 54 9.43 -10.88 4.78
N LYS A 55 10.39 -9.96 4.60
CA LYS A 55 11.52 -9.75 5.53
C LYS A 55 11.11 -8.90 6.73
N LYS A 56 11.61 -9.23 7.93
CA LYS A 56 11.25 -8.57 9.20
C LYS A 56 11.52 -7.05 9.23
N HIS A 57 12.59 -6.59 8.56
CA HIS A 57 13.00 -5.18 8.51
C HIS A 57 12.16 -4.33 7.55
N LEU A 58 11.30 -4.92 6.73
CA LEU A 58 10.40 -4.16 5.86
C LEU A 58 9.09 -3.87 6.60
N SER A 59 8.74 -2.59 6.66
CA SER A 59 7.67 -2.09 7.51
C SER A 59 6.55 -1.43 6.68
N TYR A 60 5.87 -2.23 5.87
CA TYR A 60 4.66 -1.78 5.16
C TYR A 60 3.49 -1.69 6.13
N ARG A 61 2.74 -0.58 6.05
CA ARG A 61 1.60 -0.33 6.93
C ARG A 61 0.47 -1.35 6.70
N PHE A 62 0.15 -1.63 5.44
CA PHE A 62 -0.91 -2.54 5.04
C PHE A 62 -0.34 -3.72 4.24
N ASN A 63 -0.70 -4.94 4.62
CA ASN A 63 -0.17 -6.17 4.01
C ASN A 63 -1.31 -7.15 3.74
N LEU A 64 -1.69 -7.35 2.48
CA LEU A 64 -2.57 -8.44 2.08
C LEU A 64 -1.73 -9.67 1.77
N LEU A 65 -1.91 -10.72 2.56
CA LEU A 65 -1.23 -11.99 2.35
C LEU A 65 -2.22 -13.02 1.81
N THR A 66 -2.05 -13.46 0.57
CA THR A 66 -3.04 -14.34 -0.07
C THR A 66 -3.12 -15.71 0.61
N ASN A 67 -2.04 -16.17 1.24
CA ASN A 67 -1.96 -17.43 1.97
C ASN A 67 -2.17 -17.30 3.49
N LEU A 68 -2.62 -16.13 3.96
CA LEU A 68 -2.91 -15.93 5.37
C LEU A 68 -4.34 -16.33 5.66
N ASP A 69 -4.54 -17.19 6.65
CA ASP A 69 -5.89 -17.65 7.02
C ASP A 69 -6.66 -16.57 7.79
N LYS A 70 -5.99 -15.87 8.71
CA LYS A 70 -6.59 -14.85 9.58
C LYS A 70 -5.70 -13.62 9.68
N GLY A 71 -6.29 -12.45 9.43
CA GLY A 71 -5.62 -11.17 9.64
C GLY A 71 -5.15 -10.96 11.07
N TYR A 72 -4.11 -10.16 11.23
CA TYR A 72 -3.55 -9.81 12.53
C TYR A 72 -2.80 -8.47 12.46
N VAL A 73 -2.52 -7.92 13.64
CA VAL A 73 -1.76 -6.69 13.79
C VAL A 73 -0.40 -7.01 14.42
N SER A 74 0.67 -6.41 13.90
CA SER A 74 2.01 -6.49 14.48
C SER A 74 2.48 -5.10 14.89
N ASN A 75 2.65 -4.93 16.21
CA ASN A 75 3.18 -3.71 16.83
C ASN A 75 4.68 -3.89 17.13
N GLY A 76 5.50 -3.79 16.08
CA GLY A 76 6.96 -3.66 16.24
C GLY A 76 7.35 -2.19 16.39
N GLU A 77 8.49 -1.81 15.83
CA GLU A 77 8.90 -0.40 15.68
C GLU A 77 7.84 0.45 14.94
N HIS A 78 7.14 -0.18 13.99
CA HIS A 78 6.01 0.41 13.30
C HIS A 78 4.81 -0.54 13.33
N LEU A 79 3.62 0.02 13.50
CA LEU A 79 2.35 -0.70 13.44
C LEU A 79 2.09 -1.18 12.00
N ARG A 80 1.91 -2.49 11.85
CA ARG A 80 1.67 -3.19 10.58
C ARG A 80 0.40 -4.02 10.66
N ASN A 81 -0.51 -3.81 9.72
CA ASN A 81 -1.73 -4.57 9.58
C ASN A 81 -1.53 -5.66 8.51
N TYR A 82 -1.88 -6.89 8.86
CA TYR A 82 -1.90 -8.04 7.97
C TYR A 82 -3.34 -8.49 7.76
N TYR A 83 -3.73 -8.63 6.51
CA TYR A 83 -5.07 -8.96 6.06
C TYR A 83 -5.02 -10.30 5.34
N SER A 84 -5.98 -11.18 5.62
CA SER A 84 -6.26 -12.35 4.79
C SER A 84 -7.11 -11.95 3.58
N PRO A 85 -7.30 -12.84 2.59
CA PRO A 85 -8.31 -12.66 1.54
C PRO A 85 -9.71 -12.34 2.06
N ALA A 86 -10.09 -12.87 3.23
CA ALA A 86 -11.39 -12.62 3.85
C ALA A 86 -11.53 -11.20 4.43
N ASP A 87 -10.40 -10.55 4.75
CA ASP A 87 -10.37 -9.19 5.29
C ASP A 87 -10.31 -8.11 4.20
N PHE A 88 -10.61 -8.44 2.94
CA PHE A 88 -10.42 -7.55 1.80
C PHE A 88 -11.16 -6.21 1.93
N GLU A 89 -12.45 -6.25 2.26
CA GLU A 89 -13.25 -5.03 2.47
C GLU A 89 -12.73 -4.21 3.66
N LYS A 90 -12.25 -4.89 4.71
CA LYS A 90 -11.63 -4.23 5.85
C LYS A 90 -10.35 -3.50 5.44
N LEU A 91 -9.52 -4.10 4.60
CA LEU A 91 -8.33 -3.43 4.05
C LEU A 91 -8.72 -2.14 3.31
N LEU A 92 -9.74 -2.20 2.45
CA LEU A 92 -10.20 -1.03 1.70
C LEU A 92 -10.72 0.09 2.62
N HIS A 93 -11.51 -0.28 3.63
CA HIS A 93 -11.97 0.65 4.65
C HIS A 93 -10.80 1.29 5.43
N ASP A 94 -9.84 0.48 5.90
CA ASP A 94 -8.73 0.96 6.71
C ASP A 94 -7.81 1.92 5.93
N ILE A 95 -7.57 1.71 4.63
CA ILE A 95 -6.76 2.64 3.83
C ILE A 95 -7.48 3.97 3.61
N GLN A 96 -8.81 3.95 3.45
CA GLN A 96 -9.63 5.15 3.31
C GLN A 96 -9.62 5.97 4.60
N VAL A 97 -9.95 5.32 5.73
CA VAL A 97 -9.92 5.97 7.05
C VAL A 97 -8.54 6.53 7.37
N ASN A 98 -7.46 5.85 6.99
CA ASN A 98 -6.11 6.37 7.16
C ASN A 98 -5.89 7.68 6.39
N ARG A 99 -6.34 7.75 5.14
CA ARG A 99 -6.26 8.99 4.34
C ARG A 99 -7.11 10.10 4.96
N ASP A 100 -8.34 9.81 5.34
CA ASP A 100 -9.27 10.79 5.89
C ASP A 100 -8.73 11.37 7.20
N ASN A 101 -8.12 10.54 8.05
CA ASN A 101 -7.44 11.00 9.27
C ASN A 101 -6.24 11.91 8.97
N LEU A 102 -5.44 11.59 7.94
CA LEU A 102 -4.33 12.44 7.52
C LEU A 102 -4.83 13.79 6.97
N ILE A 103 -5.89 13.79 6.15
CA ILE A 103 -6.51 15.01 5.64
C ILE A 103 -7.12 15.84 6.77
N SER A 104 -7.84 15.21 7.70
CA SER A 104 -8.39 15.88 8.88
C SER A 104 -7.31 16.52 9.74
N ARG A 105 -6.15 15.85 9.88
CA ARG A 105 -5.03 16.36 10.69
C ARG A 105 -4.28 17.52 10.03
N TYR A 106 -4.05 17.45 8.72
CA TYR A 106 -3.16 18.38 8.02
C TYR A 106 -3.90 19.40 7.15
N GLY A 107 -5.21 19.24 6.99
CA GLY A 107 -6.00 19.93 5.97
C GLY A 107 -5.66 19.45 4.56
N GLU A 108 -6.56 19.71 3.61
CA GLU A 108 -6.34 19.31 2.21
C GLU A 108 -5.09 19.93 1.58
N VAL A 109 -4.81 21.20 1.91
CA VAL A 109 -3.64 21.93 1.40
C VAL A 109 -2.36 21.31 1.96
N GLY A 110 -2.31 21.06 3.27
CA GLY A 110 -1.15 20.42 3.90
C GLY A 110 -0.92 19.02 3.34
N TYR A 111 -1.99 18.24 3.17
CA TYR A 111 -1.94 16.92 2.57
C TYR A 111 -1.34 16.95 1.15
N LYS A 112 -1.85 17.82 0.28
CA LYS A 112 -1.32 18.01 -1.09
C LYS A 112 0.13 18.48 -1.08
N ASN A 113 0.52 19.35 -0.15
CA ASN A 113 1.91 19.78 0.00
C ASN A 113 2.84 18.61 0.36
N PHE A 114 2.42 17.71 1.26
CA PHE A 114 3.17 16.49 1.56
C PHE A 114 3.27 15.57 0.34
N MET A 115 2.21 15.43 -0.45
CA MET A 115 2.24 14.64 -1.69
C MET A 115 3.27 15.20 -2.68
N ASN A 116 3.23 16.51 -2.92
CA ASN A 116 4.15 17.19 -3.83
C ASN A 116 5.60 17.11 -3.35
N LYS A 117 5.83 17.31 -2.05
CA LYS A 117 7.14 17.15 -1.42
C LYS A 117 7.67 15.72 -1.61
N ASN A 118 6.88 14.71 -1.28
CA ASN A 118 7.29 13.31 -1.46
C ASN A 118 7.56 12.98 -2.93
N LYS A 119 6.73 13.47 -3.86
CA LYS A 119 6.94 13.28 -5.30
C LYS A 119 8.30 13.84 -5.73
N PHE A 120 8.62 15.08 -5.33
CA PHE A 120 9.84 15.76 -5.70
C PHE A 120 11.08 15.12 -5.07
N GLU A 121 11.09 14.94 -3.74
CA GLU A 121 12.25 14.45 -2.99
C GLU A 121 12.63 13.00 -3.34
N ASN A 122 11.68 12.22 -3.85
CA ASN A 122 11.91 10.82 -4.19
C ASN A 122 12.06 10.55 -5.70
N ALA A 123 11.93 11.56 -6.56
CA ALA A 123 11.93 11.40 -8.02
C ALA A 123 13.17 10.64 -8.55
N ASN A 124 14.34 10.86 -7.95
CA ASN A 124 15.60 10.24 -8.37
C ASN A 124 16.07 9.09 -7.45
N LYS A 125 15.25 8.67 -6.47
CA LYS A 125 15.66 7.60 -5.55
C LYS A 125 15.57 6.24 -6.23
N LYS A 126 16.68 5.50 -6.16
CA LYS A 126 16.75 4.11 -6.62
C LYS A 126 15.75 3.23 -5.87
N GLY A 127 15.30 2.15 -6.52
CA GLY A 127 14.38 1.17 -5.96
C GLY A 127 12.95 1.45 -6.37
N PHE A 128 12.01 1.44 -5.41
CA PHE A 128 10.57 1.61 -5.71
C PHE A 128 10.32 2.85 -6.58
N TRP A 129 10.86 4.01 -6.22
CA TRP A 129 10.50 5.27 -6.86
C TRP A 129 10.94 5.37 -8.32
N SER A 130 12.12 4.85 -8.66
CA SER A 130 12.62 4.83 -10.03
C SER A 130 11.99 3.73 -10.90
N GLN A 131 11.36 2.72 -10.30
CA GLN A 131 10.83 1.54 -11.03
C GLN A 131 9.30 1.47 -11.01
N ALA A 132 8.64 2.20 -10.12
CA ALA A 132 7.20 2.21 -10.01
C ALA A 132 6.55 2.97 -11.18
N LYS A 133 5.37 2.51 -11.57
CA LYS A 133 4.53 3.17 -12.56
C LYS A 133 3.37 3.84 -11.87
N LEU A 134 3.00 5.04 -12.33
CA LEU A 134 1.70 5.61 -12.00
C LEU A 134 0.65 4.78 -12.73
N VAL A 135 -0.32 4.23 -12.00
CA VAL A 135 -1.32 3.31 -12.56
C VAL A 135 -2.71 3.85 -12.49
#